data_AF-A0A7Y5NEA6-F1
#
_entry.id   AF-A0A7Y5NEA6-F1
#
_cell.length_a   1.000
_cell.length_b   1.000
_cell.length_c   1.000
_cell.angle_alpha   90.00
_cell.angle_beta   90.00
_cell.angle_gamma   90.00
#
_symmetry.space_group_name_H-M   'P 1'
#
loop_
_entity.id
_entity.type
_entity.pdbx_description
1 polymer ?
#
loop_
_entity_poly.entity_id
_entity_poly.type
_entity_poly.pdbx_seq_one_letter_code
_entity_poly.pdbx_strand_id
1 'polypeptide(L)'
;DEGTITPARRVEADAFMSWLRENTIRHKGKIRFVVSGSIGFEPVLHQAGISATLNTFQSFELKPWDPQTAEQCIEALANEYQVNLGEGAAAEMVRRLACCIPHHVQMFFAHVYERCVRRGRMEFFKDEVEDVYRDEMLSIRGHAELTHYEERLKSVLGDAEYRMALEMLTEAAVTRILSREAMAAFRDLYGAGGFDALEAQRTVLNVLEHDGYLEHDPDGQGYSFVSHLLRDWWEKRYKEFFTPVLERGV
;
A
#
# COMPACT_ATOMS: atom_id res chain seq x y z
N ASP A 1 -20.78 12.75 8.64
CA ASP A 1 -19.94 11.77 9.36
C ASP A 1 -20.42 10.35 9.17
N GLU A 2 -20.02 9.72 8.06
CA GLU A 2 -20.38 8.32 7.79
C GLU A 2 -19.54 7.32 8.59
N GLY A 3 -18.39 7.72 9.15
CA GLY A 3 -17.47 6.85 9.89
C GLY A 3 -17.57 6.85 11.43
N THR A 4 -18.42 7.68 12.05
CA THR A 4 -18.47 7.75 13.52
C THR A 4 -19.15 6.52 14.11
N ILE A 5 -18.45 5.82 15.01
CA ILE A 5 -18.99 4.69 15.78
C ILE A 5 -19.93 5.24 16.85
N THR A 6 -21.24 5.19 16.59
CA THR A 6 -22.26 5.57 17.56
C THR A 6 -22.70 4.36 18.39
N PRO A 7 -23.26 4.56 19.61
CA PRO A 7 -23.79 3.45 20.40
C PRO A 7 -24.85 2.62 19.66
N ALA A 8 -25.71 3.24 18.86
CA ALA A 8 -26.72 2.54 18.06
C ALA A 8 -26.09 1.66 16.97
N ARG A 9 -25.14 2.22 16.20
CA ARG A 9 -24.40 1.46 15.16
C ARG A 9 -23.60 0.31 15.75
N ARG A 10 -23.07 0.48 16.96
CA ARG A 10 -22.36 -0.57 17.69
C ARG A 10 -23.29 -1.74 18.03
N VAL A 11 -24.52 -1.47 18.47
CA VAL A 11 -25.53 -2.50 18.76
C VAL A 11 -25.92 -3.27 17.49
N GLU A 12 -26.11 -2.57 16.37
CA GLU A 12 -26.41 -3.21 15.08
C GLU A 12 -25.25 -4.09 14.60
N ALA A 13 -24.01 -3.60 14.71
CA ALA A 13 -22.82 -4.38 14.38
C ALA A 13 -22.69 -5.62 15.27
N ASP A 14 -22.93 -5.49 16.58
CA ASP A 14 -22.89 -6.61 17.52
C ASP A 14 -23.96 -7.67 17.21
N ALA A 15 -25.18 -7.24 16.87
CA ALA A 15 -26.26 -8.13 16.45
C ALA A 15 -25.89 -8.89 15.16
N PHE A 16 -25.35 -8.19 14.16
CA PHE A 16 -24.88 -8.81 12.93
C PHE A 16 -23.75 -9.82 13.19
N MET A 17 -22.77 -9.46 14.01
CA MET A 17 -21.63 -10.32 14.32
C MET A 17 -22.03 -11.56 15.12
N SER A 18 -22.97 -11.40 16.05
CA SER A 18 -23.56 -12.53 16.79
C SER A 18 -24.32 -13.47 15.86
N TRP A 19 -25.15 -12.93 14.95
CA TRP A 19 -25.83 -13.73 13.94
C TRP A 19 -24.82 -14.45 13.03
N LEU A 20 -23.77 -13.77 12.58
CA LEU A 20 -22.76 -14.35 11.71
C LEU A 20 -22.06 -15.52 12.39
N ARG A 21 -21.67 -15.36 13.67
CA ARG A 21 -21.09 -16.42 14.49
C ARG A 21 -22.06 -17.59 14.71
N GLU A 22 -23.32 -17.33 15.00
CA GLU A 22 -24.31 -18.41 15.18
C GLU A 22 -24.43 -19.25 13.90
N ASN A 23 -24.46 -18.59 12.73
CA ASN A 23 -24.60 -19.27 11.45
C ASN A 23 -23.32 -20.03 11.05
N THR A 24 -22.13 -19.50 11.34
CA THR A 24 -20.86 -20.22 11.08
C THR A 24 -20.80 -21.53 11.88
N ILE A 25 -21.30 -21.52 13.11
CA ILE A 25 -21.38 -22.72 13.97
C ILE A 25 -22.48 -23.67 13.49
N ARG A 26 -23.71 -23.17 13.29
CA ARG A 26 -24.88 -23.97 12.92
C ARG A 26 -24.68 -24.71 11.60
N HIS A 27 -24.00 -24.09 10.65
CA HIS A 27 -23.79 -24.63 9.30
C HIS A 27 -22.38 -25.16 9.07
N LYS A 28 -21.62 -25.43 10.15
CA LYS A 28 -20.26 -25.98 10.07
C LYS A 28 -20.23 -27.25 9.21
N GLY A 29 -19.32 -27.27 8.22
CA GLY A 29 -19.14 -28.38 7.28
C GLY A 29 -20.15 -28.42 6.13
N LYS A 30 -21.17 -27.55 6.12
CA LYS A 30 -22.15 -27.43 5.03
C LYS A 30 -21.98 -26.13 4.26
N ILE A 31 -21.64 -25.04 4.95
CA ILE A 31 -21.43 -23.70 4.37
C ILE A 31 -20.05 -23.20 4.83
N ARG A 32 -19.30 -22.58 3.90
CA ARG A 32 -18.06 -21.86 4.21
C ARG A 32 -18.28 -20.37 3.97
N PHE A 33 -18.00 -19.57 4.99
CA PHE A 33 -18.03 -18.12 4.89
C PHE A 33 -16.62 -17.61 4.56
N VAL A 34 -16.53 -16.74 3.56
CA VAL A 34 -15.31 -16.00 3.24
C VAL A 34 -15.67 -14.53 3.33
N VAL A 35 -14.98 -13.81 4.22
CA VAL A 35 -15.10 -12.37 4.37
C VAL A 35 -13.76 -11.78 3.96
N SER A 36 -13.78 -10.86 2.98
CA SER A 36 -12.60 -10.16 2.52
C SER A 36 -12.81 -8.65 2.65
N GLY A 37 -11.71 -7.95 2.83
CA GLY A 37 -11.68 -6.50 2.88
C GLY A 37 -10.24 -6.02 2.78
N SER A 38 -10.06 -4.82 2.24
CA SER A 38 -8.75 -4.14 2.22
C SER A 38 -8.36 -3.59 3.59
N ILE A 39 -9.22 -3.74 4.60
CA ILE A 39 -8.93 -3.48 6.01
C ILE A 39 -9.20 -4.76 6.78
N GLY A 40 -8.27 -5.15 7.65
CA GLY A 40 -8.45 -6.27 8.55
C GLY A 40 -9.76 -6.13 9.33
N PHE A 41 -10.58 -7.18 9.31
CA PHE A 41 -11.86 -7.18 9.99
C PHE A 41 -11.71 -7.12 11.53
N GLU A 42 -10.58 -7.64 12.03
CA GLU A 42 -10.23 -7.70 13.44
C GLU A 42 -9.92 -6.32 14.07
N PRO A 43 -9.06 -5.46 13.50
CA PRO A 43 -8.86 -4.09 13.98
C PRO A 43 -10.17 -3.28 14.15
N VAL A 44 -11.09 -3.38 13.18
CA VAL A 44 -12.37 -2.67 13.22
C VAL A 44 -13.25 -3.16 14.38
N LEU A 45 -13.32 -4.48 14.57
CA LEU A 45 -14.11 -5.06 15.66
C LEU A 45 -13.47 -4.87 17.03
N HIS A 46 -12.14 -4.77 17.10
CA HIS A 46 -11.44 -4.41 18.33
C HIS A 46 -11.77 -2.99 18.78
N GLN A 47 -11.77 -2.01 17.86
CA GLN A 47 -12.19 -0.63 18.18
C GLN A 47 -13.64 -0.55 18.68
N ALA A 48 -14.51 -1.42 18.17
CA ALA A 48 -15.89 -1.54 18.63
C ALA A 48 -16.03 -2.40 19.91
N GLY A 49 -14.98 -3.06 20.40
CA GLY A 49 -15.05 -3.98 21.54
C GLY A 49 -15.92 -5.23 21.31
N ILE A 50 -16.01 -5.71 20.07
CA ILE A 50 -16.85 -6.84 19.63
C ILE A 50 -15.97 -8.02 19.12
N SER A 51 -14.66 -7.99 19.32
CA SER A 51 -13.72 -8.97 18.77
C SER A 51 -14.00 -10.45 19.14
N ALA A 52 -14.73 -10.70 20.23
CA ALA A 52 -15.07 -12.06 20.70
C ALA A 52 -15.86 -12.90 19.68
N THR A 53 -16.57 -12.28 18.73
CA THR A 53 -17.37 -12.99 17.71
C THR A 53 -16.53 -13.57 16.57
N LEU A 54 -15.26 -13.18 16.44
CA LEU A 54 -14.39 -13.61 15.33
C LEU A 54 -13.71 -14.95 15.53
N ASN A 55 -13.80 -15.56 16.71
CA ASN A 55 -13.09 -16.80 17.03
C ASN A 55 -13.48 -18.02 16.15
N THR A 56 -14.52 -17.91 15.31
CA THR A 56 -14.89 -18.93 14.32
C THR A 56 -14.26 -18.71 12.95
N PHE A 57 -13.61 -17.57 12.72
CA PHE A 57 -12.92 -17.23 11.48
C PHE A 57 -11.44 -17.53 11.59
N GLN A 58 -10.84 -17.92 10.46
CA GLN A 58 -9.40 -18.02 10.32
C GLN A 58 -8.93 -16.83 9.49
N SER A 59 -7.99 -16.06 10.02
CA SER A 59 -7.35 -14.99 9.26
C SER A 59 -6.51 -15.58 8.13
N PHE A 60 -6.64 -14.98 6.95
CA PHE A 60 -5.82 -15.29 5.79
C PHE A 60 -5.37 -13.98 5.17
N GLU A 61 -4.07 -13.74 5.19
CA GLU A 61 -3.45 -12.57 4.60
C GLU A 61 -3.06 -12.88 3.16
N LEU A 62 -3.60 -12.12 2.21
CA LEU A 62 -3.20 -12.22 0.81
C LEU A 62 -2.01 -11.28 0.55
N LYS A 63 -0.81 -11.87 0.53
CA LYS A 63 0.44 -11.13 0.30
C LYS A 63 0.66 -10.83 -1.19
N PRO A 64 1.51 -9.83 -1.51
CA PRO A 64 2.09 -9.70 -2.84
C PRO A 64 2.71 -11.02 -3.31
N TRP A 65 2.84 -11.18 -4.62
CA TRP A 65 3.51 -12.35 -5.18
C TRP A 65 4.99 -12.36 -4.79
N ASP A 66 5.55 -13.56 -4.66
CA ASP A 66 6.99 -13.70 -4.66
C ASP A 66 7.56 -13.38 -6.07
N PRO A 67 8.86 -13.05 -6.17
CA PRO A 67 9.48 -12.69 -7.45
C PRO A 67 9.28 -13.74 -8.55
N GLN A 68 9.36 -15.03 -8.22
CA GLN A 68 9.23 -16.11 -9.18
C GLN A 68 7.82 -16.18 -9.76
N THR A 69 6.79 -16.07 -8.92
CA THR A 69 5.38 -16.02 -9.36
C THR A 69 5.12 -14.80 -10.25
N ALA A 70 5.69 -13.64 -9.91
CA ALA A 70 5.55 -12.42 -10.70
C ALA A 70 6.23 -12.52 -12.08
N GLU A 71 7.45 -13.06 -12.13
CA GLU A 71 8.15 -13.33 -13.40
C GLU A 71 7.35 -14.29 -14.27
N GLN A 72 6.83 -15.39 -13.70
CA GLN A 72 5.99 -16.34 -14.44
C GLN A 72 4.72 -15.70 -14.99
N CYS A 73 4.11 -14.76 -14.25
CA CYS A 73 2.95 -14.02 -14.74
C CYS A 73 3.33 -13.13 -15.93
N ILE A 74 4.45 -12.41 -15.88
CA ILE A 74 4.95 -11.57 -16.98
C ILE A 74 5.22 -12.43 -18.22
N GLU A 75 5.90 -13.57 -18.06
CA GLU A 75 6.17 -14.51 -19.14
C GLU A 75 4.88 -15.10 -19.73
N ALA A 76 3.89 -15.46 -18.90
CA ALA A 76 2.61 -15.95 -19.37
C ALA A 76 1.85 -14.89 -20.20
N LEU A 77 1.85 -13.63 -19.75
CA LEU A 77 1.27 -12.52 -20.48
C LEU A 77 2.03 -12.27 -21.79
N ALA A 78 3.36 -12.28 -21.78
CA ALA A 78 4.18 -12.13 -22.97
C ALA A 78 3.86 -13.18 -24.03
N ASN A 79 3.70 -14.44 -23.62
CA ASN A 79 3.31 -15.53 -24.50
C ASN A 79 1.90 -15.34 -25.08
N GLU A 80 0.92 -14.96 -24.26
CA GLU A 80 -0.46 -14.69 -24.72
C GLU A 80 -0.51 -13.57 -25.77
N TYR A 81 0.22 -12.48 -25.52
CA TYR A 81 0.24 -11.30 -26.39
C TYR A 81 1.33 -11.32 -27.46
N GLN A 82 2.08 -12.43 -27.59
CA GLN A 82 3.15 -12.64 -28.56
C GLN A 82 4.25 -11.56 -28.48
N VAL A 83 4.61 -11.13 -27.26
CA VAL A 83 5.77 -10.27 -26.99
C VAL A 83 6.99 -11.14 -26.73
N ASN A 84 8.03 -10.98 -27.54
CA ASN A 84 9.32 -11.63 -27.34
C ASN A 84 10.11 -10.86 -26.28
N LEU A 85 10.06 -11.34 -25.03
CA LEU A 85 10.88 -10.80 -23.95
C LEU A 85 12.33 -11.27 -24.11
N GLY A 86 13.25 -10.31 -24.12
CA GLY A 86 14.68 -10.57 -24.07
C GLY A 86 15.10 -11.17 -22.72
N GLU A 87 16.24 -11.86 -22.72
CA GLU A 87 16.77 -12.51 -21.53
C GLU A 87 16.86 -11.54 -20.34
N GLY A 88 16.23 -11.92 -19.22
CA GLY A 88 16.23 -11.15 -17.98
C GLY A 88 15.33 -9.91 -17.96
N ALA A 89 14.52 -9.65 -19.00
CA ALA A 89 13.58 -8.53 -19.00
C ALA A 89 12.50 -8.67 -17.91
N ALA A 90 11.88 -9.85 -17.77
CA ALA A 90 10.88 -10.11 -16.75
C ALA A 90 11.44 -9.96 -15.32
N ALA A 91 12.61 -10.56 -15.06
CA ALA A 91 13.31 -10.43 -13.78
C ALA A 91 13.67 -8.97 -13.45
N GLU A 92 14.06 -8.18 -14.46
CA GLU A 92 14.37 -6.77 -14.29
C GLU A 92 13.11 -5.93 -13.97
N MET A 93 11.96 -6.23 -14.60
CA MET A 93 10.68 -5.60 -14.26
C MET A 93 10.30 -5.88 -12.79
N VAL A 94 10.41 -7.13 -12.36
CA VAL A 94 10.15 -7.56 -10.97
C VAL A 94 11.10 -6.88 -9.99
N ARG A 95 12.40 -6.86 -10.29
CA ARG A 95 13.42 -6.15 -9.50
C ARG A 95 13.08 -4.67 -9.36
N ARG A 96 12.55 -4.04 -10.40
CA ARG A 96 12.22 -2.61 -10.37
C ARG A 96 11.02 -2.30 -9.50
N LEU A 97 10.00 -3.17 -9.47
CA LEU A 97 8.83 -3.03 -8.60
C LEU A 97 9.17 -3.23 -7.12
N ALA A 98 10.10 -4.14 -6.82
CA ALA A 98 10.46 -4.68 -5.49
C ALA A 98 9.33 -5.40 -4.75
N CYS A 99 8.13 -4.82 -4.71
CA CYS A 99 6.92 -5.45 -4.20
C CYS A 99 6.00 -5.82 -5.37
N CYS A 100 5.78 -7.12 -5.56
CA CYS A 100 5.03 -7.66 -6.69
C CYS A 100 3.54 -7.72 -6.40
N ILE A 101 2.92 -6.56 -6.19
CA ILE A 101 1.46 -6.44 -6.12
C ILE A 101 0.90 -6.90 -7.48
N PRO A 102 -0.02 -7.87 -7.54
CA PRO A 102 -0.50 -8.45 -8.81
C PRO A 102 -0.91 -7.41 -9.86
N HIS A 103 -1.64 -6.38 -9.43
CA HIS A 103 -2.05 -5.27 -10.28
C HIS A 103 -0.87 -4.48 -10.86
N HIS A 104 0.16 -4.19 -10.04
CA HIS A 104 1.35 -3.47 -10.51
C HIS A 104 2.16 -4.26 -11.52
N VAL A 105 2.25 -5.59 -11.33
CA VAL A 105 2.92 -6.50 -12.28
C VAL A 105 2.20 -6.48 -13.63
N GLN A 106 0.86 -6.61 -13.62
CA GLN A 106 0.04 -6.57 -14.83
C GLN A 106 0.09 -5.20 -15.52
N MET A 107 0.04 -4.12 -14.75
CA MET A 107 0.17 -2.75 -15.26
C MET A 107 1.52 -2.52 -15.93
N PHE A 108 2.62 -3.02 -15.35
CA PHE A 108 3.94 -2.92 -15.97
C PHE A 108 3.94 -3.64 -17.33
N PHE A 109 3.44 -4.87 -17.38
CA PHE A 109 3.34 -5.58 -18.65
C PHE A 109 2.44 -4.87 -19.66
N ALA A 110 1.32 -4.28 -19.24
CA ALA A 110 0.44 -3.52 -20.13
C ALA A 110 1.19 -2.36 -20.81
N HIS A 111 2.01 -1.61 -20.08
CA HIS A 111 2.86 -0.56 -20.65
C HIS A 111 3.93 -1.11 -21.61
N VAL A 112 4.57 -2.23 -21.27
CA VAL A 112 5.49 -2.93 -22.19
C VAL A 112 4.79 -3.28 -23.50
N TYR A 113 3.61 -3.90 -23.41
CA TYR A 113 2.81 -4.28 -24.57
C TYR A 113 2.40 -3.08 -25.42
N GLU A 114 1.85 -2.02 -24.80
CA GLU A 114 1.48 -0.78 -25.49
C GLU A 114 2.68 -0.15 -26.22
N ARG A 115 3.86 -0.17 -25.59
CA ARG A 115 5.10 0.32 -26.21
C ARG A 115 5.51 -0.51 -27.42
N CYS A 116 5.46 -1.84 -27.32
CA CYS A 116 5.74 -2.75 -28.43
C CYS A 116 4.80 -2.49 -29.63
N VAL A 117 3.50 -2.41 -29.37
CA VAL A 117 2.47 -2.13 -30.39
C VAL A 117 2.71 -0.78 -31.05
N ARG A 118 2.93 0.28 -30.27
CA ARG A 118 3.15 1.65 -30.78
C ARG A 118 4.40 1.75 -31.67
N ARG A 119 5.46 0.99 -31.35
CA ARG A 119 6.70 0.97 -32.14
C ARG A 119 6.65 0.02 -33.33
N GLY A 120 5.61 -0.82 -33.43
CA GLY A 120 5.50 -1.86 -34.46
C GLY A 120 6.53 -2.98 -34.29
N ARG A 121 7.02 -3.21 -33.07
CA ARG A 121 8.06 -4.19 -32.75
C ARG A 121 7.68 -4.97 -31.49
N MET A 122 7.42 -6.26 -31.64
CA MET A 122 7.03 -7.17 -30.55
C MET A 122 8.23 -7.77 -29.81
N GLU A 123 9.34 -7.03 -29.74
CA GLU A 123 10.53 -7.40 -28.97
C GLU A 123 10.73 -6.38 -27.87
N PHE A 124 11.06 -6.85 -26.67
CA PHE A 124 11.31 -5.99 -25.52
C PHE A 124 12.50 -6.50 -24.72
N PHE A 125 13.53 -5.67 -24.60
CA PHE A 125 14.79 -6.06 -23.99
C PHE A 125 14.97 -5.47 -22.59
N LYS A 126 15.86 -6.09 -21.81
CA LYS A 126 16.14 -5.72 -20.41
C LYS A 126 16.52 -4.24 -20.24
N ASP A 127 17.28 -3.68 -21.17
CA ASP A 127 17.72 -2.29 -21.16
C ASP A 127 16.58 -1.27 -21.37
N GLU A 128 15.41 -1.72 -21.86
CA GLU A 128 14.23 -0.87 -22.07
C GLU A 128 13.32 -0.78 -20.83
N VAL A 129 13.55 -1.62 -19.82
CA VAL A 129 12.71 -1.71 -18.61
C VAL A 129 12.69 -0.39 -17.86
N GLU A 130 13.85 0.24 -17.66
CA GLU A 130 13.94 1.51 -16.93
C GLU A 130 13.18 2.63 -17.66
N ASP A 131 13.24 2.66 -18.99
CA ASP A 131 12.52 3.65 -19.78
C ASP A 131 11.01 3.45 -19.73
N VAL A 132 10.51 2.22 -19.68
CA VAL A 132 9.06 1.98 -19.50
C VAL A 132 8.63 2.43 -18.11
N TYR A 133 9.40 2.03 -17.10
CA TYR A 133 9.11 2.37 -15.71
C TYR A 133 9.06 3.89 -15.51
N ARG A 134 10.11 4.61 -15.92
CA ARG A 134 10.21 6.06 -15.74
C ARG A 134 9.22 6.85 -16.60
N ASP A 135 9.08 6.49 -17.88
CA ASP A 135 8.37 7.32 -18.85
C ASP A 135 6.90 6.96 -19.00
N GLU A 136 6.48 5.77 -18.55
CA GLU A 136 5.09 5.31 -18.67
C GLU A 136 4.45 5.11 -17.30
N MET A 137 5.04 4.27 -16.44
CA MET A 137 4.46 3.98 -15.12
C MET A 137 4.48 5.20 -14.19
N LEU A 138 5.58 5.96 -14.20
CA LEU A 138 5.68 7.20 -13.42
C LEU A 138 5.16 8.43 -14.19
N SER A 139 4.49 8.25 -15.32
CA SER A 139 3.89 9.36 -16.08
C SER A 139 2.52 9.75 -15.53
N ILE A 140 1.97 10.87 -16.01
CA ILE A 140 0.60 11.34 -15.68
C ILE A 140 -0.45 10.25 -15.94
N ARG A 141 -0.25 9.36 -16.92
CA ARG A 141 -1.18 8.25 -17.18
C ARG A 141 -1.09 7.15 -16.14
N GLY A 142 0.13 6.77 -15.72
CA GLY A 142 0.33 5.83 -14.62
C GLY A 142 -0.05 6.41 -13.25
N HIS A 143 -0.11 7.75 -13.12
CA HIS A 143 -0.53 8.42 -11.89
C HIS A 143 -1.99 8.16 -11.50
N ALA A 144 -2.91 7.91 -12.45
CA ALA A 144 -4.33 7.77 -12.13
C ALA A 144 -4.56 6.61 -11.14
N GLU A 145 -3.98 5.45 -11.42
CA GLU A 145 -4.06 4.25 -10.58
C GLU A 145 -3.40 4.48 -9.20
N LEU A 146 -2.28 5.19 -9.17
CA LEU A 146 -1.51 5.46 -7.93
C LEU A 146 -2.12 6.59 -7.08
N THR A 147 -2.93 7.48 -7.68
CA THR A 147 -3.61 8.58 -6.96
C THR A 147 -4.61 8.06 -5.93
N HIS A 148 -5.18 6.88 -6.16
CA HIS A 148 -6.10 6.23 -5.22
C HIS A 148 -5.46 5.92 -3.85
N TYR A 149 -4.14 5.74 -3.79
CA TYR A 149 -3.43 5.59 -2.52
C TYR A 149 -3.56 6.90 -1.69
N GLU A 150 -3.24 8.05 -2.28
CA GLU A 150 -3.37 9.34 -1.62
C GLU A 150 -4.82 9.65 -1.20
N GLU A 151 -5.79 9.42 -2.09
CA GLU A 151 -7.22 9.64 -1.80
C GLU A 151 -7.70 8.80 -0.61
N ARG A 152 -7.23 7.54 -0.52
CA ARG A 152 -7.56 6.65 0.58
C ARG A 152 -7.02 7.16 1.91
N LEU A 153 -5.78 7.66 1.97
CA LEU A 153 -5.22 8.22 3.21
C LEU A 153 -6.10 9.34 3.76
N LYS A 154 -6.57 10.23 2.88
CA LYS A 154 -7.45 11.33 3.26
C LYS A 154 -8.81 10.87 3.78
N SER A 155 -9.30 9.72 3.31
CA SER A 155 -10.57 9.15 3.76
C SER A 155 -10.50 8.44 5.11
N VAL A 156 -9.32 7.94 5.49
CA VAL A 156 -9.12 7.12 6.70
C VAL A 156 -8.57 7.97 7.87
N LEU A 157 -7.76 8.99 7.57
CA LEU A 157 -7.11 9.82 8.58
C LEU A 157 -7.86 11.15 8.80
N GLY A 158 -7.82 11.66 10.03
CA GLY A 158 -8.25 13.04 10.32
C GLY A 158 -7.30 14.07 9.71
N ASP A 159 -7.72 15.35 9.66
CA ASP A 159 -6.94 16.41 9.00
C ASP A 159 -5.52 16.61 9.56
N ALA A 160 -5.29 16.34 10.84
CA ALA A 160 -3.98 16.47 11.46
C ALA A 160 -3.09 15.25 11.15
N GLU A 161 -3.64 14.05 11.32
CA GLU A 161 -2.98 12.79 11.02
C GLU A 161 -2.66 12.66 9.53
N TYR A 162 -3.57 13.10 8.66
CA TYR A 162 -3.36 13.12 7.21
C TYR A 162 -2.16 13.99 6.82
N ARG A 163 -2.05 15.20 7.40
CA ARG A 163 -0.90 16.09 7.15
C ARG A 163 0.41 15.46 7.62
N MET A 164 0.40 14.87 8.81
CA MET A 164 1.56 14.15 9.34
C MET A 164 1.94 12.95 8.45
N ALA A 165 0.97 12.15 8.01
CA ALA A 165 1.19 11.02 7.11
C ALA A 165 1.79 11.44 5.77
N LEU A 166 1.29 12.53 5.18
CA LEU A 166 1.81 13.09 3.93
C LEU A 166 3.29 13.49 4.07
N GLU A 167 3.66 14.16 5.17
CA GLU A 167 5.05 14.55 5.41
C GLU A 167 5.95 13.34 5.69
N MET A 168 5.48 12.37 6.49
CA MET A 168 6.25 11.16 6.81
C MET A 168 6.49 10.27 5.59
N LEU A 169 5.48 10.11 4.72
CA LEU A 169 5.65 9.41 3.44
C LEU A 169 6.59 10.17 2.50
N THR A 170 6.49 11.50 2.46
CA THR A 170 7.38 12.30 1.62
C THR A 170 8.83 12.22 2.11
N GLU A 171 9.05 12.26 3.43
CA GLU A 171 10.35 12.01 4.06
C GLU A 171 10.88 10.64 3.60
N ALA A 172 10.14 9.57 3.85
CA ALA A 172 10.53 8.21 3.47
C ALA A 172 10.84 8.07 1.97
N ALA A 173 10.10 8.76 1.11
CA ALA A 173 10.30 8.70 -0.33
C ALA A 173 11.60 9.38 -0.75
N VAL A 174 11.88 10.57 -0.19
CA VAL A 174 13.04 11.41 -0.55
C VAL A 174 14.33 10.90 0.09
N THR A 175 14.31 10.55 1.37
CA THR A 175 15.50 10.10 2.11
C THR A 175 15.74 8.59 2.01
N ARG A 176 14.79 7.87 1.40
CA ARG A 176 14.69 6.39 1.34
C ARG A 176 14.35 5.71 2.66
N ILE A 177 14.30 6.45 3.77
CA ILE A 177 13.97 5.91 5.08
C ILE A 177 13.32 6.96 5.98
N LEU A 178 12.19 6.62 6.59
CA LEU A 178 11.67 7.36 7.72
C LEU A 178 12.40 6.90 8.98
N SER A 179 13.48 7.58 9.32
CA SER A 179 14.34 7.21 10.45
C SER A 179 13.68 7.50 11.81
N ARG A 180 14.23 6.92 12.87
CA ARG A 180 13.78 7.19 14.26
C ARG A 180 13.94 8.65 14.65
N GLU A 181 14.99 9.30 14.18
CA GLU A 181 15.29 10.71 14.39
C GLU A 181 14.27 11.58 13.65
N ALA A 182 13.96 11.26 12.39
CA ALA A 182 12.94 11.98 11.63
C ALA A 182 11.55 11.84 12.30
N MET A 183 11.19 10.63 12.76
CA MET A 183 9.96 10.43 13.54
C MET A 183 9.94 11.24 14.83
N ALA A 184 11.07 11.37 15.53
CA ALA A 184 11.17 12.23 16.72
C ALA A 184 10.95 13.70 16.37
N ALA A 185 11.61 14.20 15.32
CA ALA A 185 11.44 15.57 14.85
C ALA A 185 9.99 15.87 14.44
N PHE A 186 9.30 14.93 13.80
CA PHE A 186 7.86 15.08 13.51
C PHE A 186 7.01 15.14 14.78
N ARG A 187 7.31 14.36 15.83
CA ARG A 187 6.58 14.48 17.10
C ARG A 187 6.76 15.86 17.73
N ASP A 188 7.98 16.40 17.70
CA ASP A 188 8.26 17.72 18.26
C ASP A 188 7.55 18.83 17.46
N LEU A 189 7.56 18.71 16.12
CA LEU A 189 6.91 19.66 15.22
C LEU A 189 5.39 19.71 15.43
N TYR A 190 4.73 18.55 15.56
CA TYR A 190 3.27 18.47 15.71
C TYR A 190 2.81 18.54 17.16
N GLY A 191 3.70 18.35 18.14
CA GLY A 191 3.37 18.38 19.57
C GLY A 191 3.07 19.78 20.12
N ALA A 192 3.39 20.84 19.36
CA ALA A 192 3.08 22.21 19.74
C ALA A 192 1.55 22.46 19.71
N GLY A 193 0.95 22.76 20.87
CA GLY A 193 -0.46 23.21 20.95
C GLY A 193 -1.46 22.22 21.56
N GLY A 194 -1.02 21.20 22.30
CA GLY A 194 -1.91 20.27 23.01
C GLY A 194 -2.47 19.14 22.16
N PHE A 195 -1.96 18.99 20.93
CA PHE A 195 -2.16 17.82 20.08
C PHE A 195 -1.32 16.66 20.60
N ASP A 196 -1.93 15.48 20.80
CA ASP A 196 -1.20 14.27 21.18
C ASP A 196 -0.46 13.70 19.96
N ALA A 197 0.69 14.30 19.66
CA ALA A 197 1.52 13.92 18.51
C ALA A 197 2.01 12.47 18.59
N LEU A 198 2.12 11.89 19.79
CA LEU A 198 2.54 10.51 19.96
C LEU A 198 1.45 9.55 19.50
N GLU A 199 0.22 9.73 19.98
CA GLU A 199 -0.92 8.88 19.57
C GLU A 199 -1.29 9.10 18.09
N ALA A 200 -1.19 10.34 17.60
CA ALA A 200 -1.36 10.62 16.18
C ALA A 200 -0.31 9.90 15.32
N GLN A 201 0.98 9.98 15.69
CA GLN A 201 2.05 9.29 14.96
C GLN A 201 1.87 7.77 15.00
N ARG A 202 1.44 7.20 16.13
CA ARG A 202 1.11 5.76 16.24
C ARG A 202 -0.02 5.38 15.29
N THR A 203 -1.08 6.18 15.25
CA THR A 203 -2.22 5.96 14.36
C THR A 203 -1.80 6.02 12.90
N VAL A 204 -1.01 7.03 12.53
CA VAL A 204 -0.45 7.18 11.19
C VAL A 204 0.40 5.97 10.81
N LEU A 205 1.40 5.59 11.62
CA LEU A 205 2.27 4.45 11.32
C LEU A 205 1.48 3.15 11.15
N ASN A 206 0.50 2.90 12.03
CA ASN A 206 -0.36 1.72 11.91
C ASN A 206 -1.12 1.70 10.58
N VAL A 207 -1.64 2.84 10.13
CA VAL A 207 -2.34 2.95 8.83
C VAL A 207 -1.36 2.75 7.67
N LEU A 208 -0.18 3.38 7.73
CA LEU A 208 0.83 3.29 6.66
C LEU A 208 1.38 1.87 6.51
N GLU A 209 1.58 1.15 7.60
CA GLU A 209 2.01 -0.25 7.58
C GLU A 209 0.88 -1.16 7.11
N HIS A 210 -0.31 -1.02 7.70
CA HIS A 210 -1.46 -1.85 7.36
C HIS A 210 -1.86 -1.74 5.88
N ASP A 211 -1.86 -0.52 5.32
CA ASP A 211 -2.23 -0.29 3.92
C ASP A 211 -1.08 -0.52 2.93
N GLY A 212 0.08 -1.02 3.41
CA GLY A 212 1.19 -1.45 2.57
C GLY A 212 2.01 -0.30 1.96
N TYR A 213 2.00 0.88 2.58
CA TYR A 213 2.89 1.98 2.20
C TYR A 213 4.30 1.72 2.68
N LEU A 214 4.43 1.45 3.98
CA LEU A 214 5.69 1.33 4.68
C LEU A 214 5.81 -0.03 5.36
N GLU A 215 7.04 -0.52 5.50
CA GLU A 215 7.37 -1.65 6.34
C GLU A 215 8.57 -1.30 7.22
N HIS A 216 8.79 -2.10 8.26
CA HIS A 216 9.99 -1.97 9.07
C HIS A 216 11.24 -2.19 8.22
N ASP A 217 12.16 -1.24 8.30
CA ASP A 217 13.45 -1.38 7.65
C ASP A 217 14.21 -2.61 8.21
N PRO A 218 14.85 -3.44 7.36
CA PRO A 218 15.52 -4.67 7.80
C PRO A 218 16.59 -4.45 8.87
N ASP A 219 17.25 -3.29 8.86
CA ASP A 219 18.30 -2.93 9.82
C ASP A 219 17.73 -2.28 11.10
N GLY A 220 16.40 -2.20 11.22
CA GLY A 220 15.69 -1.67 12.38
C GLY A 220 15.83 -0.16 12.58
N GLN A 221 16.31 0.57 11.56
CA GLN A 221 16.61 2.00 11.62
C GLN A 221 15.38 2.90 11.45
N GLY A 222 14.23 2.33 11.07
CA GLY A 222 13.01 3.08 10.84
C GLY A 222 12.02 2.30 9.97
N TYR A 223 11.42 3.01 9.02
CA TYR A 223 10.50 2.45 8.05
C TYR A 223 10.91 2.83 6.61
N SER A 224 10.68 1.93 5.66
CA SER A 224 10.93 2.16 4.24
C SER A 224 9.71 1.78 3.42
N PHE A 225 9.62 2.28 2.18
CA PHE A 225 8.49 1.94 1.31
C PHE A 225 8.54 0.48 0.90
N VAL A 226 7.40 -0.20 1.03
CA VAL A 226 7.24 -1.60 0.56
C VAL A 226 7.40 -1.66 -0.96
N SER A 227 6.78 -0.72 -1.68
CA SER A 227 6.83 -0.67 -3.15
C SER A 227 7.72 0.45 -3.66
N HIS A 228 8.70 0.10 -4.50
CA HIS A 228 9.52 1.09 -5.21
C HIS A 228 8.69 1.96 -6.16
N LEU A 229 7.66 1.38 -6.78
CA LEU A 229 6.74 2.12 -7.64
C LEU A 229 6.04 3.24 -6.89
N LEU A 230 5.47 2.90 -5.73
CA LEU A 230 4.78 3.88 -4.89
C LEU A 230 5.75 4.93 -4.35
N ARG A 231 6.94 4.53 -3.92
CA ARG A 231 8.02 5.43 -3.46
C ARG A 231 8.41 6.44 -4.54
N ASP A 232 8.76 5.95 -5.73
CA ASP A 232 9.30 6.80 -6.80
C ASP A 232 8.19 7.72 -7.36
N TRP A 233 6.95 7.23 -7.39
CA TRP A 233 5.78 8.04 -7.70
C TRP A 233 5.58 9.16 -6.68
N TRP A 234 5.62 8.83 -5.39
CA TRP A 234 5.45 9.78 -4.30
C TRP A 234 6.56 10.84 -4.33
N GLU A 235 7.81 10.41 -4.47
CA GLU A 235 8.97 11.30 -4.59
C GLU A 235 8.78 12.27 -5.75
N LYS A 236 8.44 11.77 -6.95
CA LYS A 236 8.24 12.62 -8.14
C LYS A 236 7.16 13.67 -7.94
N ARG A 237 6.12 13.36 -7.15
CA ARG A 237 4.98 14.25 -6.91
C ARG A 237 5.25 15.32 -5.86
N TYR A 238 6.02 15.00 -4.82
CA TYR A 238 6.13 15.84 -3.62
C TYR A 238 7.51 16.46 -3.38
N LYS A 239 8.57 15.92 -3.99
CA LYS A 239 9.96 16.32 -3.68
C LYS A 239 10.28 17.78 -3.96
N GLU A 240 9.70 18.38 -5.01
CA GLU A 240 10.06 19.73 -5.46
C GLU A 240 9.89 20.79 -4.37
N PHE A 241 8.90 20.62 -3.48
CA PHE A 241 8.58 21.57 -2.41
C PHE A 241 8.85 21.02 -1.02
N PHE A 242 9.62 19.94 -0.92
CA PHE A 242 9.87 19.24 0.33
C PHE A 242 11.31 19.43 0.80
N THR A 243 11.46 19.85 2.06
CA THR A 243 12.73 19.82 2.79
C THR A 243 12.67 18.72 3.84
N PRO A 244 13.64 17.78 3.89
CA PRO A 244 13.70 16.75 4.92
C PRO A 244 13.62 17.33 6.33
N VAL A 245 12.88 16.69 7.23
CA VAL A 245 12.56 17.27 8.55
C VAL A 245 13.80 17.61 9.38
N LEU A 246 14.87 16.82 9.23
CA LEU A 246 16.14 17.02 9.93
C LEU A 246 16.95 18.21 9.37
N GLU A 247 16.60 18.70 8.18
CA GLU A 247 17.23 19.87 7.54
C GLU A 247 16.44 21.17 7.79
N ARG A 248 15.23 21.10 8.36
CA ARG A 248 14.32 22.25 8.49
C ARG A 248 14.76 23.32 9.49
N GLY A 249 15.84 23.11 10.25
CA GLY A 249 16.31 24.04 11.26
C GLY A 249 15.23 24.33 12.31
N VAL A 250 14.95 23.34 13.16
CA VAL A 250 14.08 23.50 14.33
C VAL A 250 14.88 24.08 15.50
#